data_AF-A0A5D0S9K0-F1
#
_entry.id   AF-A0A5D0S9K0-F1
#
_cell.length_a   1.000
_cell.length_b   1.000
_cell.length_c   1.000
_cell.angle_alpha   90.00
_cell.angle_beta   90.00
_cell.angle_gamma   90.00
#
_symmetry.space_group_name_H-M   'P 1'
#
loop_
_entity.id
_entity.type
_entity.pdbx_description
1 polymer ?
#
loop_
_entity_poly.entity_id
_entity_poly.type
_entity_poly.pdbx_seq_one_letter_code
_entity_poly.pdbx_strand_id
1 'polypeptide(L)'
;MKGECLATAHWRALIGEGRDTCRLIREPDGFLLIGHTRLFDQMGESRLEYIVRCDPGFVTIDADVTGLCNGAPVAWKFTRTAEGWQVNGEPVPGSEACIDIDLGFTPATNLLPLRRLAGTLSSPTRVDALWLRWPEGRIEVLEQRYHRIDATQVGYRSQDYDAVLVVDPSGFVTRYPGGWEGTVDAP
;
A
#
# COMPACT_ATOMS: atom_id res chain seq x y z
N MET A 1 -19.48 -4.21 -11.13
CA MET A 1 -19.44 -3.30 -9.97
C MET A 1 -19.49 -1.87 -10.50
N LYS A 2 -20.26 -0.99 -9.85
CA LYS A 2 -20.51 0.41 -10.26
C LYS A 2 -19.80 1.40 -9.32
N GLY A 3 -18.63 1.04 -8.77
CA GLY A 3 -17.86 1.96 -7.96
C GLY A 3 -17.41 3.19 -8.74
N GLU A 4 -17.41 4.34 -8.08
CA GLU A 4 -16.94 5.61 -8.63
C GLU A 4 -15.42 5.70 -8.50
N CYS A 5 -14.71 5.93 -9.61
CA CYS A 5 -13.27 6.15 -9.58
C CYS A 5 -12.99 7.57 -9.08
N LEU A 6 -12.37 7.70 -7.91
CA LEU A 6 -12.10 8.98 -7.26
C LEU A 6 -10.74 9.58 -7.62
N ALA A 7 -9.79 8.74 -8.04
CA ALA A 7 -8.44 9.14 -8.44
C ALA A 7 -7.73 7.97 -9.12
N THR A 8 -6.84 8.28 -10.07
CA THR A 8 -5.88 7.32 -10.62
C THR A 8 -4.48 7.85 -10.41
N ALA A 9 -3.63 7.07 -9.76
CA ALA A 9 -2.23 7.42 -9.56
C ALA A 9 -1.34 6.58 -10.47
N HIS A 10 -0.27 7.20 -10.96
CA HIS A 10 0.70 6.61 -11.87
C HIS A 10 2.09 6.86 -11.32
N TRP A 11 2.91 5.82 -11.21
CA TRP A 11 4.26 5.93 -10.71
C TRP A 11 5.29 5.32 -11.64
N ARG A 12 6.51 5.87 -11.57
CA ARG A 12 7.75 5.28 -12.07
C ARG A 12 8.66 4.98 -10.88
N ALA A 13 9.36 3.86 -10.93
CA ALA A 13 10.37 3.54 -9.93
C ALA A 13 11.54 4.55 -10.04
N LEU A 14 12.06 4.97 -8.89
CA LEU A 14 13.26 5.82 -8.82
C LEU A 14 14.55 4.99 -8.87
N ILE A 15 14.47 3.70 -8.56
CA ILE A 15 15.56 2.74 -8.62
C ILE A 15 15.15 1.61 -9.56
N GLY A 16 16.03 1.26 -10.51
CA GLY A 16 15.74 0.23 -11.51
C GLY A 16 14.69 0.66 -12.53
N GLU A 17 14.07 -0.32 -13.18
CA GLU A 17 12.98 -0.10 -14.13
C GLU A 17 11.66 -0.59 -13.53
N GLY A 18 10.67 0.30 -13.45
CA GLY A 18 9.41 -0.05 -12.83
C GLY A 18 8.30 0.96 -13.05
N ARG A 19 7.07 0.48 -13.08
CA ARG A 19 5.84 1.28 -13.15
C ARG A 19 4.78 0.68 -12.25
N ASP A 20 3.99 1.55 -11.65
CA ASP A 20 2.79 1.17 -10.93
C ASP A 20 1.64 2.08 -11.35
N THR A 21 0.42 1.57 -11.30
CA THR A 21 -0.78 2.40 -11.47
C THR A 21 -1.86 1.86 -10.57
N CYS A 22 -2.52 2.74 -9.83
CA CYS A 22 -3.57 2.39 -8.90
C CYS A 22 -4.77 3.30 -9.05
N ARG A 23 -5.97 2.71 -9.05
CA ARG A 23 -7.23 3.44 -8.94
C ARG A 23 -7.76 3.35 -7.52
N LEU A 24 -8.18 4.49 -6.98
CA LEU A 24 -9.01 4.55 -5.78
C LEU A 24 -10.47 4.56 -6.23
N ILE A 25 -11.23 3.54 -5.82
CA ILE A 25 -12.64 3.39 -6.18
C ILE A 25 -13.49 3.45 -4.91
N ARG A 26 -14.54 4.27 -4.92
CA ARG A 26 -15.57 4.28 -3.89
C ARG A 26 -16.64 3.25 -4.21
N GLU A 27 -16.92 2.37 -3.25
CA GLU A 27 -18.04 1.43 -3.28
C GLU A 27 -19.04 1.77 -2.17
N PRO A 28 -20.27 1.22 -2.15
CA PRO A 28 -21.28 1.55 -1.14
C PRO A 28 -20.81 1.38 0.30
N ASP A 29 -20.00 0.34 0.56
CA ASP A 29 -19.58 -0.07 1.89
C ASP A 29 -18.08 0.16 2.15
N GLY A 30 -17.43 1.02 1.36
CA GLY A 30 -16.02 1.37 1.58
C GLY A 30 -15.27 1.73 0.31
N PHE A 31 -14.02 1.26 0.22
CA PHE A 31 -13.10 1.62 -0.85
C PHE A 31 -12.35 0.41 -1.40
N LEU A 32 -11.98 0.50 -2.68
CA LEU A 32 -11.08 -0.43 -3.35
C LEU A 32 -9.85 0.33 -3.85
N LEU A 33 -8.67 -0.26 -3.62
CA LEU A 33 -7.48 0.05 -4.40
C LEU A 33 -7.31 -1.05 -5.43
N ILE A 34 -7.33 -0.71 -6.71
CA ILE A 34 -7.07 -1.66 -7.81
C ILE A 34 -5.86 -1.17 -8.57
N GLY A 35 -4.77 -1.93 -8.52
CA GLY A 35 -3.56 -1.55 -9.20
C GLY A 35 -2.82 -2.67 -9.90
N HIS A 36 -1.85 -2.26 -10.70
CA HIS A 36 -0.98 -3.13 -11.45
C HIS A 36 0.45 -2.58 -11.43
N THR A 37 1.36 -3.43 -11.01
CA THR A 37 2.78 -3.12 -10.86
C THR A 37 3.58 -3.94 -11.85
N ARG A 38 4.52 -3.30 -12.53
CA ARG A 38 5.57 -3.97 -13.30
C ARG A 38 6.92 -3.52 -12.77
N LEU A 39 7.75 -4.46 -12.39
CA LEU A 39 9.10 -4.24 -11.89
C LEU A 39 10.07 -5.09 -12.68
N PHE A 40 11.25 -4.56 -12.94
CA PHE A 40 12.33 -5.28 -13.59
C PHE A 40 13.61 -5.08 -12.79
N ASP A 41 14.14 -6.17 -12.27
CA ASP A 41 15.38 -6.20 -11.50
C ASP A 41 16.30 -7.35 -11.96
N GLN A 42 17.35 -7.63 -11.19
CA GLN A 42 18.33 -8.67 -11.52
C GLN A 42 17.74 -10.09 -11.49
N MET A 43 16.63 -10.30 -10.79
CA MET A 43 15.91 -11.58 -10.69
C MET A 43 14.89 -11.76 -11.82
N GLY A 44 14.61 -10.70 -12.58
CA GLY A 44 13.80 -10.72 -13.78
C GLY A 44 12.60 -9.78 -13.71
N GLU A 45 11.60 -10.05 -14.54
CA GLU A 45 10.38 -9.25 -14.56
C GLU A 45 9.37 -9.79 -13.54
N SER A 46 8.82 -8.87 -12.75
CA SER A 46 7.65 -9.09 -11.91
C SER A 46 6.48 -8.28 -12.44
N ARG A 47 5.31 -8.92 -12.55
CA ARG A 47 4.05 -8.34 -13.02
C ARG A 47 2.97 -8.72 -12.02
N LEU A 48 2.53 -7.77 -11.22
CA LEU A 48 1.58 -8.01 -10.15
C LEU A 48 0.31 -7.20 -10.40
N GLU A 49 -0.83 -7.83 -10.20
CA GLU A 49 -2.12 -7.17 -10.08
C GLU A 49 -2.56 -7.30 -8.63
N TYR A 50 -3.14 -6.24 -8.09
CA TYR A 50 -3.61 -6.27 -6.71
C TYR A 50 -4.96 -5.56 -6.56
N ILE A 51 -5.74 -6.08 -5.62
CA ILE A 51 -6.97 -5.47 -5.14
C ILE A 51 -6.88 -5.42 -3.62
N VAL A 52 -7.02 -4.24 -3.04
CA VAL A 52 -7.13 -4.06 -1.59
C VAL A 52 -8.53 -3.55 -1.29
N ARG A 53 -9.25 -4.23 -0.39
CA ARG A 53 -10.63 -3.88 0.01
C ARG A 53 -10.62 -3.30 1.41
N CYS A 54 -11.24 -2.15 1.57
CA CYS A 54 -11.24 -1.40 2.81
C CYS A 54 -12.64 -0.98 3.21
N ASP A 55 -12.87 -0.84 4.51
CA ASP A 55 -14.11 -0.28 5.05
C ASP A 55 -14.19 1.25 4.83
N PRO A 56 -15.29 1.92 5.22
CA PRO A 56 -15.43 3.37 5.08
C PRO A 56 -14.40 4.19 5.88
N GLY A 57 -13.73 3.60 6.86
CA GLY A 57 -12.67 4.19 7.68
C GLY A 57 -11.26 3.95 7.14
N PHE A 58 -11.13 3.39 5.92
CA PHE A 58 -9.86 2.97 5.31
C PHE A 58 -9.11 1.88 6.09
N VAL A 59 -9.82 1.10 6.89
CA VAL A 59 -9.24 -0.10 7.51
C VAL A 59 -9.28 -1.24 6.49
N THR A 60 -8.17 -1.97 6.35
CA THR A 60 -8.14 -3.08 5.38
C THR A 60 -8.99 -4.25 5.88
N ILE A 61 -9.80 -4.79 4.98
CA ILE A 61 -10.62 -6.00 5.18
C ILE A 61 -9.88 -7.21 4.64
N ASP A 62 -9.45 -7.14 3.38
CA ASP A 62 -8.71 -8.19 2.70
C ASP A 62 -7.93 -7.59 1.50
N ALA A 63 -7.05 -8.41 0.93
CA ALA A 63 -6.37 -8.09 -0.32
C ALA A 63 -6.09 -9.35 -1.14
N ASP A 64 -6.10 -9.22 -2.46
CA ASP A 64 -5.63 -10.24 -3.39
C ASP A 64 -4.46 -9.69 -4.19
N VAL A 65 -3.43 -10.49 -4.39
CA VAL A 65 -2.30 -10.21 -5.28
C VAL A 65 -2.06 -11.41 -6.17
N THR A 66 -2.03 -11.20 -7.49
CA THR A 66 -1.80 -12.26 -8.48
C THR A 66 -0.78 -11.81 -9.53
N GLY A 67 -0.18 -12.76 -10.23
CA GLY A 67 0.66 -12.48 -11.39
C GLY A 67 1.95 -13.28 -11.38
N LEU A 68 3.06 -12.61 -11.71
CA LEU A 68 4.41 -13.19 -11.75
C LEU A 68 5.33 -12.43 -10.79
N CYS A 69 6.06 -13.17 -9.96
CA CYS A 69 7.18 -12.68 -9.17
C CYS A 69 8.45 -13.36 -9.69
N ASN A 70 9.37 -12.60 -10.28
CA ASN A 70 10.62 -13.11 -10.87
C ASN A 70 10.39 -14.28 -11.84
N GLY A 71 9.35 -14.14 -12.68
CA GLY A 71 8.92 -15.17 -13.62
C GLY A 71 8.13 -16.35 -13.03
N ALA A 72 8.00 -16.47 -11.70
CA ALA A 72 7.21 -17.51 -11.06
C ALA A 72 5.76 -17.04 -10.79
N PRO A 73 4.73 -17.85 -11.07
CA PRO A 73 3.35 -17.47 -10.79
C PRO A 73 3.09 -17.37 -9.29
N VAL A 74 2.38 -16.32 -8.90
CA VAL A 74 1.97 -16.07 -7.52
C VAL A 74 0.48 -15.78 -7.43
N ALA A 75 -0.11 -16.20 -6.32
CA ALA A 75 -1.47 -15.87 -5.91
C ALA A 75 -1.49 -15.83 -4.37
N TRP A 76 -1.58 -14.62 -3.83
CA TRP A 76 -1.66 -14.38 -2.39
C TRP A 76 -3.02 -13.77 -2.07
N LYS A 77 -3.74 -14.42 -1.16
CA LYS A 77 -4.96 -13.92 -0.55
C LYS A 77 -4.68 -13.56 0.89
N PHE A 78 -4.79 -12.29 1.20
CA PHE A 78 -4.66 -11.73 2.54
C PHE A 78 -6.06 -11.55 3.12
N THR A 79 -6.32 -12.07 4.32
CA THR A 79 -7.61 -11.91 4.99
C THR A 79 -7.38 -11.51 6.43
N ARG A 80 -8.06 -10.45 6.88
CA ARG A 80 -8.03 -10.04 8.29
C ARG A 80 -9.19 -10.70 9.03
N THR A 81 -8.90 -11.32 10.17
CA THR A 81 -9.85 -11.93 11.09
C THR A 81 -9.80 -11.23 12.44
N ALA A 82 -10.60 -11.70 13.41
CA ALA A 82 -10.55 -11.18 14.79
C ALA A 82 -9.23 -11.52 15.50
N GLU A 83 -8.55 -12.58 15.06
CA GLU A 83 -7.32 -13.13 15.61
C GLU A 83 -6.05 -12.66 14.88
N GLY A 84 -6.17 -11.68 13.99
CA GLY A 84 -5.06 -11.18 13.16
C GLY A 84 -5.23 -11.54 11.68
N TRP A 85 -4.12 -11.61 10.96
CA TRP A 85 -4.11 -11.84 9.52
C TRP A 85 -3.84 -13.30 9.16
N GLN A 86 -4.38 -13.69 8.01
CA GLN A 86 -4.08 -14.93 7.32
C GLN A 86 -3.59 -14.65 5.91
N VAL A 87 -2.67 -15.49 5.42
CA VAL A 87 -2.22 -15.50 4.02
C VAL A 87 -2.48 -16.87 3.45
N ASN A 88 -3.31 -16.94 2.40
CA ASN A 88 -3.76 -18.19 1.80
C ASN A 88 -4.39 -19.18 2.82
N GLY A 89 -5.02 -18.65 3.87
CA GLY A 89 -5.63 -19.43 4.95
C GLY A 89 -4.69 -19.77 6.12
N GLU A 90 -3.38 -19.50 5.98
CA GLU A 90 -2.40 -19.73 7.04
C GLU A 90 -2.28 -18.50 7.95
N PRO A 91 -2.45 -18.63 9.28
CA PRO A 91 -2.29 -17.52 10.22
C PRO A 91 -0.89 -16.90 10.21
N VAL A 92 -0.82 -15.58 10.39
CA VAL A 92 0.43 -14.84 10.59
C VAL A 92 0.54 -14.43 12.05
N PRO A 93 1.41 -15.09 12.85
CA PRO A 93 1.58 -14.76 14.27
C PRO A 93 2.00 -13.30 14.50
N GLY A 94 1.44 -12.66 15.52
CA GLY A 94 1.81 -11.29 15.92
C GLY A 94 1.14 -10.19 15.10
N SER A 95 0.23 -10.54 14.19
CA SER A 95 -0.45 -9.59 13.30
C SER A 95 -1.77 -9.05 13.86
N GLU A 96 -2.11 -9.33 15.11
CA GLU A 96 -3.38 -8.95 15.76
C GLU A 96 -3.60 -7.43 15.78
N ALA A 97 -2.51 -6.66 15.90
CA ALA A 97 -2.53 -5.20 15.88
C ALA A 97 -2.53 -4.59 14.47
N CYS A 98 -2.29 -5.40 13.43
CA CYS A 98 -2.18 -4.91 12.06
C CYS A 98 -3.57 -4.61 11.50
N ILE A 99 -3.82 -3.36 11.14
CA ILE A 99 -5.11 -2.94 10.54
C ILE A 99 -4.97 -2.56 9.06
N ASP A 100 -3.74 -2.36 8.60
CA ASP A 100 -3.41 -2.04 7.22
C ASP A 100 -2.61 -3.18 6.58
N ILE A 101 -2.83 -3.42 5.29
CA ILE A 101 -1.89 -4.16 4.43
C ILE A 101 -0.87 -3.18 3.87
N ASP A 102 0.41 -3.57 3.86
CA ASP A 102 1.48 -2.86 3.16
C ASP A 102 2.04 -3.78 2.07
N LEU A 103 1.92 -3.35 0.82
CA LEU A 103 2.46 -4.06 -0.33
C LEU A 103 3.76 -3.38 -0.75
N GLY A 104 4.91 -3.94 -0.37
CA GLY A 104 6.22 -3.29 -0.52
C GLY A 104 6.65 -2.97 -1.96
N PHE A 105 5.93 -3.49 -2.95
CA PHE A 105 6.16 -3.20 -4.37
C PHE A 105 5.37 -1.98 -4.89
N THR A 106 4.50 -1.34 -4.10
CA THR A 106 3.69 -0.18 -4.53
C THR A 106 3.54 0.85 -3.41
N PRO A 107 3.60 2.17 -3.72
CA PRO A 107 3.30 3.22 -2.75
C PRO A 107 1.78 3.36 -2.46
N ALA A 108 0.92 2.65 -3.20
CA ALA A 108 -0.53 2.82 -3.12
C ALA A 108 -1.10 2.53 -1.72
N THR A 109 -0.53 1.57 -1.00
CA THR A 109 -1.03 1.16 0.32
C THR A 109 -0.78 2.19 1.41
N ASN A 110 0.17 3.13 1.23
CA ASN A 110 0.35 4.25 2.16
C ASN A 110 -0.89 5.15 2.22
N LEU A 111 -1.75 5.14 1.20
CA LEU A 111 -3.00 5.90 1.19
C LEU A 111 -3.89 5.54 2.38
N LEU A 112 -3.89 4.27 2.81
CA LEU A 112 -4.79 3.76 3.84
C LEU A 112 -4.56 4.45 5.20
N PRO A 113 -3.36 4.38 5.81
CA PRO A 113 -3.09 5.10 7.05
C PRO A 113 -3.15 6.61 6.85
N LEU A 114 -2.70 7.16 5.71
CA LEU A 114 -2.72 8.60 5.47
C LEU A 114 -4.13 9.18 5.45
N ARG A 115 -5.10 8.48 4.85
CA ARG A 115 -6.52 8.87 4.85
C ARG A 115 -7.12 8.75 6.25
N ARG A 116 -6.88 7.63 6.92
CA ARG A 116 -7.39 7.36 8.26
C ARG A 116 -6.87 8.35 9.30
N LEU A 117 -5.62 8.81 9.15
CA LEU A 117 -4.96 9.71 10.09
C LEU A 117 -5.02 11.20 9.69
N ALA A 118 -5.66 11.55 8.57
CA ALA A 118 -5.59 12.91 8.01
C ALA A 118 -5.89 14.04 9.03
N GLY A 119 -6.80 13.80 9.99
CA GLY A 119 -7.16 14.75 11.05
C GLY A 119 -6.31 14.69 12.34
N THR A 120 -5.45 13.68 12.51
CA THR A 120 -4.72 13.42 13.77
C THR A 120 -3.20 13.39 13.63
N LEU A 121 -2.66 13.60 12.42
CA LEU A 121 -1.20 13.62 12.14
C LEU A 121 -0.43 14.80 12.77
N SER A 122 -1.01 15.57 13.68
CA SER A 122 -0.32 16.67 14.38
C SER A 122 0.83 16.20 15.28
N SER A 123 0.90 14.90 15.60
CA SER A 123 2.02 14.27 16.30
C SER A 123 2.36 12.91 15.68
N PRO A 124 3.59 12.39 15.87
CA PRO A 124 3.98 11.08 15.37
C PRO A 124 3.03 9.98 15.84
N THR A 125 2.29 9.41 14.88
CA THR A 125 1.29 8.39 15.12
C THR A 125 1.80 7.05 14.62
N ARG A 126 1.83 6.06 15.52
CA ARG A 126 2.21 4.68 15.20
C ARG A 126 1.06 3.98 14.48
N VAL A 127 1.42 3.17 13.48
CA VAL A 127 0.55 2.26 12.75
C VAL A 127 1.29 0.94 12.56
N ASP A 128 0.61 -0.18 12.76
CA ASP A 128 1.16 -1.50 12.47
C ASP A 128 0.47 -2.06 11.22
N ALA A 129 1.27 -2.59 10.29
CA ALA A 129 0.80 -3.13 9.02
C ALA A 129 1.29 -4.57 8.82
N LEU A 130 0.46 -5.39 8.17
CA LEU A 130 0.90 -6.65 7.61
C LEU A 130 1.66 -6.34 6.32
N TRP A 131 2.96 -6.59 6.30
CA TRP A 131 3.83 -6.18 5.21
C TRP A 131 4.23 -7.37 4.34
N LEU A 132 3.89 -7.29 3.07
CA LEU A 132 4.53 -8.09 2.03
C LEU A 132 5.82 -7.39 1.63
N ARG A 133 6.92 -7.89 2.19
CA ARG A 133 8.27 -7.39 1.92
C ARG A 133 8.68 -7.72 0.50
N TRP A 134 9.23 -6.73 -0.20
CA TRP A 134 9.65 -6.83 -1.60
C TRP A 134 11.14 -6.50 -1.74
N PRO A 135 11.91 -7.23 -2.57
CA PRO A 135 11.50 -8.31 -3.50
C PRO A 135 11.46 -9.72 -2.91
N GLU A 136 11.75 -9.90 -1.61
CA GLU A 136 11.91 -11.24 -1.02
C GLU A 136 10.60 -12.04 -0.89
N GLY A 137 9.44 -11.39 -0.99
CA GLY A 137 8.13 -12.02 -0.91
C GLY A 137 7.79 -12.57 0.49
N ARG A 138 8.45 -12.04 1.54
CA ARG A 138 8.22 -12.45 2.93
C ARG A 138 7.07 -11.65 3.55
N ILE A 139 6.37 -12.28 4.49
CA ILE A 139 5.33 -11.63 5.28
C ILE A 139 5.87 -11.32 6.66
N GLU A 140 5.83 -10.04 7.04
CA GLU A 140 6.37 -9.52 8.29
C GLU A 140 5.38 -8.50 8.89
N VAL A 141 5.42 -8.28 10.20
CA VAL A 141 4.72 -7.16 10.84
C VAL A 141 5.62 -5.94 10.76
N LEU A 142 5.10 -4.83 10.24
CA LEU A 142 5.84 -3.59 10.08
C LEU A 142 5.26 -2.50 10.97
N GLU A 143 6.04 -2.04 11.95
CA GLU A 143 5.76 -0.80 12.68
C GLU A 143 6.11 0.40 11.78
N GLN A 144 5.15 1.29 11.60
CA GLN A 144 5.27 2.52 10.85
C GLN A 144 4.89 3.72 11.72
N ARG A 145 5.48 4.88 11.42
CA ARG A 145 5.14 6.14 12.08
C ARG A 145 4.96 7.23 11.04
N TYR A 146 3.85 7.95 11.15
CA TYR A 146 3.53 9.09 10.30
C TYR A 146 3.36 10.36 11.12
N HIS A 147 3.85 11.49 10.62
CA HIS A 147 3.57 12.81 11.18
C HIS A 147 3.45 13.87 10.07
N ARG A 148 2.55 14.82 10.25
CA ARG A 148 2.34 15.93 9.33
C ARG A 148 3.53 16.88 9.41
N ILE A 149 4.14 17.18 8.26
CA ILE A 149 5.16 18.24 8.13
C ILE A 149 4.47 19.52 7.64
N ASP A 150 3.75 19.41 6.51
CA ASP A 150 2.94 20.48 5.95
C ASP A 150 1.72 19.92 5.18
N ALA A 151 0.94 20.80 4.55
CA ALA A 151 -0.28 20.42 3.82
C ALA A 151 -0.10 19.26 2.82
N THR A 152 1.09 19.15 2.21
CA THR A 152 1.43 18.15 1.18
C THR A 152 2.49 17.14 1.62
N GLN A 153 3.21 17.41 2.72
CA GLN A 153 4.31 16.57 3.17
C GLN A 153 4.01 15.84 4.48
N VAL A 154 4.36 14.56 4.50
CA VAL A 154 4.24 13.68 5.68
C VAL A 154 5.57 13.01 5.92
N GLY A 155 6.09 13.13 7.13
CA GLY A 155 7.25 12.36 7.55
C GLY A 155 6.84 10.93 7.85
N TYR A 156 7.56 9.98 7.28
CA TYR A 156 7.38 8.54 7.41
C TYR A 156 8.63 7.93 8.02
N ARG A 157 8.43 7.01 8.98
CA ARG A 157 9.52 6.22 9.55
C ARG A 157 9.10 4.78 9.75
N SER A 158 10.00 3.85 9.45
CA SER A 158 9.98 2.45 9.87
C SER A 158 11.32 2.11 10.54
N GLN A 159 11.59 0.82 10.79
CA GLN A 159 12.75 0.40 11.58
C GLN A 159 14.09 0.94 11.06
N ASP A 160 14.35 0.78 9.76
CA ASP A 160 15.64 1.13 9.14
C ASP A 160 15.51 2.23 8.07
N TYR A 161 14.38 2.93 8.04
CA TYR A 161 14.07 3.88 6.98
C TYR A 161 13.30 5.11 7.48
N ASP A 162 13.68 6.28 6.97
CA ASP A 162 13.04 7.56 7.25
C ASP A 162 12.97 8.36 5.95
N ALA A 163 11.80 8.95 5.67
CA ALA A 163 11.58 9.75 4.49
C ALA A 163 10.51 10.82 4.68
N VAL A 164 10.58 11.84 3.83
CA VAL A 164 9.49 12.78 3.63
C VAL A 164 8.72 12.38 2.38
N LEU A 165 7.47 11.98 2.58
CA LEU A 165 6.54 11.65 1.52
C LEU A 165 5.85 12.92 1.02
N VAL A 166 5.68 13.04 -0.30
CA VAL A 166 4.78 14.04 -0.90
C VAL A 166 3.46 13.35 -1.20
N VAL A 167 2.35 13.95 -0.75
CA VAL A 167 1.02 13.36 -0.78
C VAL A 167 0.08 14.29 -1.54
N ASP A 168 -0.62 13.72 -2.52
CA ASP A 168 -1.67 14.37 -3.29
C ASP A 168 -2.97 14.51 -2.47
N PRO A 169 -3.87 15.47 -2.75
CA PRO A 169 -5.16 15.58 -2.06
C PRO A 169 -6.05 14.31 -2.14
N SER A 170 -5.83 13.45 -3.13
CA SER A 170 -6.42 12.10 -3.21
C SER A 170 -5.94 11.14 -2.12
N GLY A 171 -4.89 11.48 -1.37
CA GLY A 171 -4.24 10.64 -0.37
C GLY A 171 -3.15 9.73 -0.93
N PHE A 172 -2.98 9.67 -2.25
CA PHE A 172 -1.87 8.94 -2.86
C PHE A 172 -0.55 9.66 -2.61
N VAL A 173 0.50 8.89 -2.29
CA VAL A 173 1.86 9.40 -2.23
C VAL A 173 2.36 9.60 -3.65
N THR A 174 2.73 10.82 -4.05
CA THR A 174 3.29 11.12 -5.38
C THR A 174 4.81 11.09 -5.39
N ARG A 175 5.46 11.26 -4.23
CA ARG A 175 6.91 11.07 -4.11
C ARG A 175 7.25 10.30 -2.85
N TYR A 176 7.85 9.14 -3.06
CA TYR A 176 8.41 8.27 -2.05
C TYR A 176 9.92 8.16 -2.33
N PRO A 177 10.78 8.91 -1.62
CA PRO A 177 12.22 8.88 -1.84
C PRO A 177 12.77 7.46 -1.89
N GLY A 178 13.74 7.17 -2.76
CA GLY A 178 14.31 5.82 -2.89
C GLY A 178 13.37 4.74 -3.44
N GLY A 179 12.08 5.02 -3.64
CA GLY A 179 11.10 4.07 -4.16
C GLY A 179 10.45 4.54 -5.46
N TRP A 180 9.58 5.54 -5.37
CA TRP A 180 8.63 5.89 -6.42
C TRP A 180 8.47 7.40 -6.59
N GLU A 181 8.22 7.83 -7.82
CA GLU A 181 7.73 9.17 -8.14
C GLU A 181 6.58 9.07 -9.14
N GLY A 182 5.56 9.91 -9.00
CA GLY A 182 4.33 9.76 -9.74
C GLY A 182 3.44 11.00 -9.75
N THR A 183 2.31 10.85 -10.42
CA THR A 183 1.27 11.86 -10.58
C THR A 183 -0.09 11.24 -10.28
N VAL A 184 -1.07 12.10 -10.00
CA VAL A 184 -2.47 11.69 -9.81
C VAL A 184 -3.34 12.44 -10.80
N ASP A 185 -4.17 11.70 -11.51
CA ASP A 185 -5.25 12.22 -12.30
C ASP A 185 -6.52 12.26 -11.43
N ALA A 186 -7.05 13.46 -11.24
CA ALA A 186 -8.39 13.64 -10.70
C ALA A 186 -9.43 13.21 -11.76
N PRO A 187 -10.59 12.67 -11.35
CA PRO A 187 -11.65 12.24 -12.26
C PRO A 187 -12.22 13.40 -13.10
#